data_AF-A0A7J9DFY5-F1
#
_entry.id   AF-A0A7J9DFY5-F1
#
_cell.length_a   1.000
_cell.length_b   1.000
_cell.length_c   1.000
_cell.angle_alpha   90.00
_cell.angle_beta   90.00
_cell.angle_gamma   90.00
#
_symmetry.space_group_name_H-M   'P 1'
#
loop_
_entity.id
_entity.type
_entity.pdbx_description
1 polymer ?
#
loop_
_entity_poly.entity_id
_entity_poly.type
_entity_poly.pdbx_seq_one_letter_code
_entity_poly.pdbx_strand_id
1 'polypeptide(L)'
;MKEIWDQWDDEIKQLFYCNYGDFSYLLDIKVDKNLFRALAQNWNPTYSCFTFGKVDLVPTVEEYMALLRCPKIQIDKAYSRAAIVPMFLKKLINITGMSEQ
;
A
#
# COMPACT_ATOMS: atom_id res chain seq x y z
N MET A 1 3.33 7.41 -11.73
CA MET A 1 4.17 6.70 -10.73
C MET A 1 5.35 6.03 -11.40
N LYS A 2 5.15 5.22 -12.45
CA LYS A 2 6.26 4.68 -13.26
C LYS A 2 7.30 5.73 -13.70
N GLU A 3 6.85 6.89 -14.19
CA GLU A 3 7.78 7.98 -14.58
C GLU A 3 8.67 8.47 -13.42
N ILE A 4 8.16 8.50 -12.19
CA ILE A 4 8.94 8.86 -10.99
C ILE A 4 9.93 7.74 -10.67
N TRP A 5 9.48 6.48 -10.75
CA TRP A 5 10.34 5.32 -10.55
C TRP A 5 11.48 5.26 -11.56
N ASP A 6 11.21 5.57 -12.83
CA ASP A 6 12.20 5.54 -13.91
C ASP A 6 13.28 6.63 -13.74
N GLN A 7 12.94 7.74 -13.06
CA GLN A 7 13.88 8.83 -12.75
C GLN A 7 14.80 8.55 -11.56
N TRP A 8 14.49 7.56 -10.73
CA TRP A 8 15.33 7.22 -9.57
C TRP A 8 16.58 6.46 -10.00
N ASP A 9 17.71 6.79 -9.36
CA ASP A 9 18.92 5.99 -9.46
C ASP A 9 18.76 4.62 -8.77
N ASP A 10 19.72 3.75 -9.02
CA ASP A 10 19.69 2.38 -8.50
C ASP A 10 19.82 2.32 -6.98
N GLU A 11 20.51 3.28 -6.35
CA GLU A 11 20.64 3.33 -4.88
C GLU A 11 19.29 3.61 -4.22
N ILE A 12 18.54 4.58 -4.74
CA ILE A 12 17.20 4.92 -4.25
C ILE A 12 16.23 3.77 -4.49
N LYS A 13 16.29 3.11 -5.66
CA LYS A 13 15.47 1.93 -5.96
C LYS A 13 15.77 0.78 -5.01
N GLN A 14 17.04 0.51 -4.72
CA GLN A 14 17.45 -0.50 -3.75
C GLN A 14 17.02 -0.14 -2.33
N LEU A 15 17.14 1.13 -1.93
CA LEU A 15 16.65 1.60 -0.63
C LEU A 15 15.12 1.43 -0.50
N PHE A 16 14.37 1.72 -1.56
CA PHE A 16 12.93 1.49 -1.60
C PHE A 16 12.61 0.01 -1.47
N TYR A 17 13.26 -0.87 -2.23
CA TYR A 17 13.07 -2.31 -2.12
C TYR A 17 13.45 -2.86 -0.74
N CYS A 18 14.53 -2.38 -0.11
CA CYS A 18 14.90 -2.79 1.25
C CYS A 18 13.86 -2.40 2.30
N ASN A 19 13.16 -1.28 2.10
CA ASN A 19 12.17 -0.76 3.02
C ASN A 19 10.74 -1.24 2.76
N TYR A 20 10.42 -1.59 1.52
CA TYR A 20 9.05 -1.89 1.09
C TYR A 20 8.94 -3.20 0.27
N GLY A 21 10.04 -3.91 0.05
CA GLY A 21 10.08 -5.14 -0.74
C GLY A 21 9.41 -5.00 -2.12
N ASP A 22 8.48 -5.90 -2.40
CA ASP A 22 7.78 -6.03 -3.67
C ASP A 22 6.76 -4.89 -3.93
N PHE A 23 6.60 -3.92 -3.01
CA PHE A 23 5.78 -2.72 -3.25
C PHE A 23 6.22 -1.93 -4.48
N SER A 24 7.48 -2.07 -4.91
CA SER A 24 7.98 -1.45 -6.15
C SER A 24 7.18 -1.88 -7.39
N TYR A 25 6.64 -3.10 -7.42
CA TYR A 25 5.82 -3.57 -8.53
C TYR A 25 4.48 -2.85 -8.63
N LEU A 26 3.96 -2.27 -7.54
CA LEU A 26 2.74 -1.46 -7.59
C LEU A 26 2.94 -0.18 -8.42
N LEU A 27 4.17 0.33 -8.51
CA LEU A 27 4.49 1.58 -9.23
C LEU A 27 4.36 1.42 -10.75
N ASP A 28 4.48 0.19 -11.26
CA ASP A 28 4.36 -0.18 -12.67
C ASP A 28 2.92 -0.60 -13.04
N ILE A 29 2.00 -0.69 -12.06
CA ILE A 29 0.62 -1.09 -12.34
C ILE A 29 -0.08 0.00 -13.13
N LYS A 30 -0.61 -0.40 -14.29
CA LYS A 30 -1.52 0.43 -15.05
C LYS A 30 -2.88 0.45 -14.34
N VAL A 31 -3.11 1.49 -13.56
CA VAL A 31 -4.36 1.72 -12.83
C VAL A 31 -5.53 1.82 -13.82
N ASP A 32 -6.48 0.88 -13.71
CA ASP A 32 -7.79 1.05 -14.32
C ASP A 32 -8.59 2.07 -13.51
N LYS A 33 -8.85 3.23 -14.13
CA LYS A 33 -9.53 4.35 -13.49
C LYS A 33 -10.96 4.02 -13.07
N ASN A 34 -11.66 3.17 -13.84
CA ASN A 34 -13.04 2.80 -13.55
C ASN A 34 -13.09 1.81 -12.38
N LEU A 35 -12.16 0.84 -12.35
CA LEU A 35 -12.02 -0.08 -11.23
C LEU A 35 -11.75 0.68 -9.93
N PHE A 36 -10.73 1.56 -9.93
CA PHE A 36 -10.40 2.34 -8.73
C PHE A 36 -11.53 3.26 -8.30
N ARG A 37 -12.24 3.87 -9.24
CA ARG A 37 -13.42 4.67 -8.93
C ARG A 37 -14.50 3.83 -8.25
N ALA A 38 -14.77 2.63 -8.76
CA ALA A 38 -15.74 1.73 -8.16
C ALA A 38 -15.30 1.30 -6.75
N LEU A 39 -14.04 0.90 -6.55
CA LEU A 39 -13.51 0.56 -5.24
C LEU A 39 -13.62 1.73 -4.26
N ALA A 40 -13.23 2.93 -4.66
CA ALA A 40 -13.31 4.12 -3.81
C ALA A 40 -14.75 4.50 -3.46
N GLN A 41 -15.69 4.37 -4.40
CA GLN A 41 -17.11 4.66 -4.16
C GLN A 41 -17.79 3.67 -3.22
N ASN A 42 -17.33 2.41 -3.23
CA ASN A 42 -17.88 1.35 -2.38
C ASN A 42 -17.08 1.13 -1.10
N TRP A 43 -16.00 1.90 -0.86
CA TRP A 43 -15.20 1.79 0.36
C TRP A 43 -16.01 2.25 1.56
N ASN A 44 -16.19 1.35 2.52
CA ASN A 44 -16.86 1.61 3.78
C ASN A 44 -15.81 1.77 4.89
N PRO A 45 -15.52 3.02 5.34
CA PRO A 45 -14.47 3.26 6.32
C PRO A 45 -14.82 2.72 7.71
N THR A 46 -16.11 2.53 8.04
CA THR A 46 -16.54 2.02 9.34
C THR A 46 -16.15 0.57 9.53
N TYR A 47 -16.25 -0.23 8.47
CA TYR A 47 -15.96 -1.67 8.51
C TYR A 47 -14.65 -2.06 7.80
N SER A 48 -13.96 -1.08 7.20
CA SER A 48 -12.73 -1.31 6.43
C SER A 48 -12.88 -2.35 5.32
N CYS A 49 -14.02 -2.32 4.62
CA CYS A 49 -14.36 -3.24 3.53
C CYS A 49 -14.98 -2.49 2.33
N PHE A 50 -15.22 -3.19 1.22
CA PHE A 50 -16.05 -2.68 0.13
C PHE A 50 -17.49 -3.17 0.29
N THR A 51 -18.46 -2.27 0.40
CA THR A 51 -19.88 -2.61 0.52
C THR A 51 -20.58 -2.41 -0.82
N PHE A 52 -21.13 -3.50 -1.38
CA PHE A 52 -21.95 -3.50 -2.59
C PHE A 52 -23.40 -3.88 -2.24
N GLY A 53 -24.22 -2.87 -1.97
CA GLY A 53 -25.61 -3.08 -1.54
C GLY A 53 -25.67 -3.77 -0.17
N LYS A 54 -25.97 -5.08 -0.14
CA LYS A 54 -26.06 -5.89 1.08
C LYS A 54 -24.88 -6.86 1.26
N VAL A 55 -23.86 -6.75 0.41
CA VAL A 55 -22.69 -7.64 0.42
C VAL A 55 -21.47 -6.83 0.80
N ASP A 56 -20.74 -7.30 1.80
CA ASP A 56 -19.43 -6.77 2.16
C ASP A 56 -18.34 -7.66 1.57
N LEU A 57 -17.33 -7.02 0.97
CA LEU A 57 -16.19 -7.67 0.34
C LEU A 57 -14.91 -7.16 0.99
N VAL A 58 -14.11 -8.10 1.50
CA VAL A 58 -12.73 -7.87 1.95
C VAL A 58 -11.85 -8.74 1.07
N PRO A 59 -11.26 -8.20 -0.02
CA PRO A 59 -10.44 -9.00 -0.90
C PRO A 59 -9.21 -9.53 -0.16
N THR A 60 -8.90 -10.78 -0.42
CA THR A 60 -7.62 -11.40 -0.06
C THR A 60 -6.47 -10.77 -0.84
N VAL A 61 -5.23 -11.06 -0.42
CA VAL A 61 -4.04 -10.54 -1.12
C VAL A 61 -4.02 -11.01 -2.57
N GLU A 62 -4.40 -12.26 -2.83
CA GLU A 62 -4.49 -12.88 -4.15
C GLU A 62 -5.55 -12.21 -5.03
N GLU A 63 -6.71 -11.89 -4.47
CA GLU A 63 -7.76 -11.18 -5.18
C GLU A 63 -7.33 -9.74 -5.50
N TYR A 64 -6.63 -9.05 -4.60
CA TYR A 64 -6.03 -7.75 -4.91
C TYR A 64 -5.00 -7.85 -6.03
N MET A 65 -4.12 -8.86 -6.02
CA MET A 65 -3.15 -9.08 -7.09
C MET A 65 -3.85 -9.33 -8.43
N ALA A 66 -4.94 -10.09 -8.44
CA ALA A 66 -5.72 -10.35 -9.64
C ALA A 66 -6.43 -9.08 -10.15
N LEU A 67 -7.10 -8.33 -9.26
CA LEU A 67 -7.79 -7.07 -9.59
C LEU A 67 -6.82 -6.02 -10.14
N LEU A 68 -5.66 -5.89 -9.52
CA LEU A 68 -4.63 -4.94 -9.92
C LEU A 68 -3.74 -5.45 -11.07
N ARG A 69 -3.96 -6.69 -11.53
CA ARG A 69 -3.15 -7.36 -12.58
C ARG A 69 -1.65 -7.35 -12.26
N CYS A 70 -1.30 -7.61 -11.00
CA CYS A 70 0.06 -7.60 -10.50
C CYS A 70 0.47 -8.98 -9.96
N PRO A 71 0.77 -9.96 -10.83
CA PRO A 71 1.15 -11.31 -10.40
C PRO A 71 2.58 -11.39 -9.84
N LYS A 72 3.34 -10.28 -9.88
CA LYS A 72 4.77 -10.25 -9.52
C LYS A 72 5.01 -10.13 -8.01
N ILE A 73 4.00 -9.72 -7.25
CA ILE A 73 4.10 -9.57 -5.80
C ILE A 73 4.03 -10.95 -5.15
N GLN A 74 5.01 -11.29 -4.32
CA GLN A 74 4.91 -12.45 -3.43
C GLN A 74 4.24 -12.01 -2.12
N ILE A 75 3.32 -12.84 -1.61
CA ILE A 75 2.44 -12.55 -0.46
C ILE A 75 3.23 -12.17 0.81
N ASP A 76 4.47 -12.66 0.93
CA ASP A 76 5.39 -12.42 2.04
C ASP A 76 6.46 -11.34 1.77
N LYS A 77 6.49 -10.77 0.56
CA LYS A 77 7.52 -9.80 0.14
C LYS A 77 7.00 -8.40 -0.09
N ALA A 78 5.70 -8.20 -0.24
CA ALA A 78 5.09 -6.86 -0.19
C ALA A 78 4.80 -6.47 1.27
N TYR A 79 5.87 -6.15 2.00
CA TYR A 79 5.79 -5.65 3.36
C TYR A 79 6.43 -4.28 3.44
N SER A 80 5.86 -3.39 4.25
CA SER A 80 6.59 -2.20 4.68
C SER A 80 7.44 -2.63 5.85
N ARG A 81 8.76 -2.69 5.65
CA ARG A 81 9.71 -3.00 6.73
C ARG A 81 9.58 -2.00 7.87
N ALA A 82 9.02 -0.81 7.61
CA ALA A 82 8.74 0.28 8.54
C ALA A 82 9.59 0.16 9.81
N ALA A 83 10.91 0.09 9.64
CA ALA A 83 11.88 0.19 10.73
C ALA A 83 12.00 1.65 11.20
N ILE A 84 10.95 2.43 10.95
CA ILE A 84 10.72 3.79 11.38
C ILE A 84 9.48 3.81 12.28
N VAL A 85 8.82 2.69 12.64
CA VAL A 85 7.79 2.72 13.69
C VAL A 85 8.32 3.42 14.95
N PRO A 86 9.52 3.12 15.49
CA PRO A 86 10.00 3.82 16.68
C PRO A 86 10.30 5.31 16.42
N MET A 87 10.89 5.65 15.28
CA MET A 87 11.32 7.03 14.99
C MET A 87 10.13 7.92 14.58
N PHE A 88 9.16 7.35 13.86
CA PHE A 88 7.88 7.95 13.52
C PHE A 88 7.01 8.09 14.76
N LEU A 89 6.87 7.05 15.59
CA LEU A 89 6.17 7.11 16.87
C LEU A 89 6.80 8.18 17.77
N LYS A 90 8.13 8.21 17.92
CA LYS A 90 8.82 9.25 18.70
C LYS A 90 8.57 10.66 18.16
N LYS A 91 8.55 10.83 16.83
CA LYS A 91 8.21 12.11 16.20
C LYS A 91 6.73 12.47 16.40
N LEU A 92 5.84 11.49 16.33
CA LEU A 92 4.41 11.66 16.55
C LEU A 92 4.14 12.05 18.01
N ILE A 93 4.69 11.32 18.98
CA ILE A 93 4.69 11.61 20.42
C ILE A 93 5.17 13.04 20.69
N ASN A 94 6.29 13.45 20.08
CA ASN A 94 6.81 14.82 20.23
C ASN A 94 5.86 15.89 19.67
N ILE A 95 5.11 15.58 18.59
CA ILE A 95 4.15 16.51 17.97
C ILE A 95 2.82 16.53 18.74
N THR A 96 2.36 15.38 19.24
CA THR A 96 1.06 15.22 19.90
C THR A 96 1.12 15.44 21.41
N GLY A 97 2.30 15.45 22.02
CA GLY A 97 2.50 15.57 23.46
C GLY A 97 2.06 14.35 24.27
N MET A 98 1.83 13.21 23.62
CA MET A 98 1.38 11.97 24.26
C MET A 98 2.57 11.18 24.78
N SER A 99 2.64 10.85 26.07
CA SER A 99 3.67 9.96 26.62
C SER A 99 3.35 8.48 26.31
N GLU A 100 4.37 7.67 25.99
CA GLU A 100 4.28 6.21 26.10
C GLU A 100 3.95 5.84 27.55
N GLN A 101 2.86 5.11 27.78
CA GLN A 101 2.52 4.50 29.07
C GLN A 101 3.31 3.21 29.28
#